data_AF-A0A8H3DWB0-F1
#
_entry.id   AF-A0A8H3DWB0-F1
#
_cell.length_a   1.000
_cell.length_b   1.000
_cell.length_c   1.000
_cell.angle_alpha   90.00
_cell.angle_beta   90.00
_cell.angle_gamma   90.00
#
_symmetry.space_group_name_H-M   'P 1'
#
loop_
_entity.id
_entity.type
_entity.pdbx_description
1 polymer ?
#
loop_
_entity_poly.entity_id
_entity_poly.type
_entity_poly.pdbx_seq_one_letter_code
_entity_poly.pdbx_strand_id
1 'polypeptide(L)'
;MPEPFEDVTIDIRGELRRIKQSTYSSDFELHQEISRTVKRLGDGHAGYANYCYDSLFITYLPFPLAVLAQPGNEEFQNIHIVPEASEIAAKEFGGGALKIWHSALGRSLSDFDGARIILINGKNPRDVVDAYAAVSGSYQSKTTRQNGFFSSYQTRGYRMGDFAQSALPIRGDTISLTLVRNGANTEETYDVPYLSRKESGVGSFTNAKELWANNCRATRSTNGAPLIRRISQTKGKATAGAGLASPDDPYSTPARFQRDPIMP
;
A
#
# COMPACT_ATOMS: atom_id res chain seq x y z
N MET A 1 -21.63 16.51 -21.11
CA MET A 1 -20.20 16.62 -20.78
C MET A 1 -19.42 16.38 -22.06
N PRO A 2 -18.43 17.21 -22.43
CA PRO A 2 -17.57 16.88 -23.56
C PRO A 2 -16.80 15.59 -23.26
N GLU A 3 -16.54 14.75 -24.28
CA GLU A 3 -15.54 13.68 -24.16
C GLU A 3 -14.24 14.29 -23.61
N PRO A 4 -13.69 13.75 -22.51
CA PRO A 4 -13.13 12.40 -22.48
C PRO A 4 -13.42 11.62 -21.19
N PHE A 5 -14.61 11.77 -20.61
CA PHE A 5 -14.96 11.04 -19.39
C PHE A 5 -15.63 9.71 -19.75
N GLU A 6 -14.82 8.66 -19.84
CA GLU A 6 -15.35 7.29 -19.80
C GLU A 6 -15.79 6.98 -18.38
N ASP A 7 -17.03 6.52 -18.24
CA ASP A 7 -17.60 6.11 -16.97
C ASP A 7 -16.92 4.79 -16.55
N VAL A 8 -15.94 4.86 -15.64
CA VAL A 8 -15.32 3.67 -15.04
C VAL A 8 -16.34 3.06 -14.08
N THR A 9 -17.26 2.28 -14.64
CA THR A 9 -18.29 1.60 -13.87
C THR A 9 -17.82 0.20 -13.49
N ILE A 10 -17.74 -0.07 -12.19
CA ILE A 10 -17.60 -1.43 -11.68
C ILE A 10 -18.96 -1.92 -11.19
N ASP A 11 -19.31 -3.18 -11.49
CA ASP A 11 -20.48 -3.81 -10.87
C ASP A 11 -20.16 -4.16 -9.41
N ILE A 12 -20.28 -3.17 -8.53
CA ILE A 12 -19.98 -3.35 -7.10
C ILE A 12 -20.87 -4.43 -6.47
N ARG A 13 -22.12 -4.58 -6.94
CA ARG A 13 -23.03 -5.60 -6.42
C ARG A 13 -22.60 -7.00 -6.86
N GLY A 14 -22.18 -7.14 -8.12
CA GLY A 14 -21.59 -8.36 -8.66
C GLY A 14 -20.29 -8.72 -7.94
N GLU A 15 -19.38 -7.77 -7.76
CA GLU A 15 -18.11 -8.00 -7.06
C GLU A 15 -18.31 -8.38 -5.59
N LEU A 16 -19.21 -7.71 -4.87
CA LEU A 16 -19.53 -8.10 -3.48
C LEU A 16 -20.18 -9.49 -3.41
N ARG A 17 -21.00 -9.86 -4.39
CA ARG A 17 -21.57 -11.21 -4.48
C ARG A 17 -20.48 -12.25 -4.76
N ARG A 18 -19.52 -11.94 -5.64
CA ARG A 18 -18.36 -12.78 -5.93
C ARG A 18 -17.49 -12.95 -4.69
N ILE A 19 -17.13 -11.85 -4.01
CA ILE A 19 -16.36 -11.86 -2.75
C ILE A 19 -17.04 -12.75 -1.70
N LYS A 20 -18.37 -12.67 -1.58
CA LYS A 20 -19.16 -13.51 -0.66
C LYS A 20 -19.08 -15.00 -1.00
N GLN A 21 -18.91 -15.36 -2.27
CA GLN A 21 -18.83 -16.74 -2.75
C GLN A 21 -17.40 -17.29 -2.81
N SER A 22 -16.38 -16.42 -2.77
CA SER A 22 -14.98 -16.80 -2.73
C SER A 22 -14.60 -17.44 -1.39
N THR A 23 -13.65 -18.38 -1.43
CA THR A 23 -12.98 -18.92 -0.25
C THR A 23 -11.59 -18.29 -0.13
N TYR A 24 -11.24 -17.84 1.08
CA TYR A 24 -9.97 -17.20 1.38
C TYR A 24 -9.18 -18.03 2.38
N SER A 25 -7.85 -18.06 2.23
CA SER A 25 -6.99 -18.76 3.18
C SER A 25 -6.80 -18.00 4.49
N SER A 26 -7.09 -16.70 4.49
CA SER A 26 -7.06 -15.84 5.67
C SER A 26 -8.03 -14.67 5.54
N ASP A 27 -8.41 -14.09 6.67
CA ASP A 27 -9.14 -12.81 6.72
C ASP A 27 -8.35 -11.68 6.04
N PHE A 28 -7.02 -11.73 6.11
CA PHE A 28 -6.16 -10.79 5.39
C PHE A 28 -6.39 -10.80 3.87
N GLU A 29 -6.50 -11.96 3.23
CA GLU A 29 -6.79 -12.05 1.79
C GLU A 29 -8.16 -11.46 1.44
N LEU A 30 -9.17 -11.71 2.27
CA LEU A 30 -10.49 -11.09 2.13
C LEU A 30 -10.38 -9.56 2.20
N HIS A 31 -9.62 -9.03 3.16
CA HIS A 31 -9.44 -7.58 3.30
C HIS A 31 -8.69 -6.95 2.14
N GLN A 32 -7.67 -7.62 1.59
CA GLN A 32 -7.01 -7.16 0.37
C GLN A 32 -7.97 -7.11 -0.81
N GLU A 33 -8.81 -8.14 -0.96
CA GLU A 33 -9.75 -8.22 -2.07
C GLU A 33 -10.83 -7.13 -2.00
N ILE A 34 -11.40 -6.90 -0.81
CA ILE A 34 -12.32 -5.78 -0.59
C ILE A 34 -11.64 -4.44 -0.89
N SER A 35 -10.42 -4.23 -0.38
CA SER A 35 -9.65 -3.00 -0.60
C SER A 35 -9.43 -2.72 -2.08
N ARG A 36 -8.93 -3.71 -2.84
CA ARG A 36 -8.72 -3.59 -4.29
C ARG A 36 -10.03 -3.35 -5.03
N THR A 37 -11.11 -4.02 -4.64
CA THR A 37 -12.43 -3.89 -5.27
C THR A 37 -12.98 -2.49 -5.14
N VAL A 38 -12.94 -1.91 -3.93
CA VAL A 38 -13.38 -0.53 -3.70
C VAL A 38 -12.48 0.45 -4.44
N LYS A 39 -11.15 0.24 -4.44
CA LYS A 39 -10.19 1.12 -5.13
C LYS A 39 -10.35 1.14 -6.65
N ARG A 40 -10.94 0.09 -7.26
CA ARG A 40 -11.28 0.09 -8.70
C ARG A 40 -12.33 1.14 -9.07
N LEU A 41 -13.05 1.72 -8.11
CA LEU A 41 -13.93 2.86 -8.34
C LEU A 41 -13.17 4.11 -8.82
N GLY A 42 -11.85 4.18 -8.57
CA GLY A 42 -11.05 5.32 -9.01
C GLY A 42 -11.43 6.64 -8.33
N ASP A 43 -12.05 6.60 -7.16
CA ASP A 43 -12.48 7.80 -6.41
C ASP A 43 -11.65 7.95 -5.14
N GLY A 44 -11.17 9.17 -4.87
CA GLY A 44 -10.44 9.52 -3.65
C GLY A 44 -11.28 9.49 -2.38
N HIS A 45 -12.60 9.54 -2.50
CA HIS A 45 -13.54 9.43 -1.40
C HIS A 45 -14.01 7.98 -1.17
N ALA A 46 -13.85 7.11 -2.18
CA ALA A 46 -14.18 5.70 -2.07
C ALA A 46 -12.97 4.92 -1.54
N GLY A 47 -12.88 4.83 -0.22
CA GLY A 47 -11.84 4.09 0.48
C GLY A 47 -12.38 2.89 1.24
N TYR A 48 -11.55 1.86 1.34
CA TYR A 48 -11.70 0.81 2.33
C TYR A 48 -10.49 0.84 3.25
N ALA A 49 -10.73 0.91 4.56
CA ALA A 49 -9.70 0.86 5.58
C ALA A 49 -10.08 -0.18 6.64
N ASN A 50 -9.12 -0.99 7.00
CA ASN A 50 -9.12 -1.97 8.05
C ASN A 50 -7.97 -1.63 9.03
N TYR A 51 -8.34 -1.23 10.25
CA TYR A 51 -7.37 -0.84 11.28
C TYR A 51 -6.45 -1.96 11.77
N CYS A 52 -6.78 -3.23 11.50
CA CYS A 52 -5.90 -4.36 11.78
C CYS A 52 -4.82 -4.57 10.71
N TYR A 53 -4.98 -4.12 9.46
CA TYR A 53 -3.97 -4.39 8.42
C TYR A 53 -3.33 -3.14 7.84
N ASP A 54 -4.10 -2.08 7.62
CA ASP A 54 -3.61 -0.85 6.99
C ASP A 54 -2.68 -0.01 7.91
N SER A 55 -2.54 -0.40 9.18
CA SER A 55 -1.84 0.42 10.19
C SER A 55 -0.92 -0.36 11.12
N LEU A 56 -0.66 -1.65 10.86
CA LEU A 56 0.28 -2.41 11.70
C LEU A 56 1.71 -2.33 11.18
N PHE A 57 1.86 -2.43 9.85
CA PHE A 57 3.15 -2.43 9.21
C PHE A 57 3.13 -1.60 7.94
N ILE A 58 4.22 -0.89 7.70
CA ILE A 58 4.54 -0.41 6.35
C ILE A 58 5.65 -1.30 5.82
N THR A 59 5.45 -1.82 4.62
CA THR A 59 6.37 -2.72 3.93
C THR A 59 7.17 -1.94 2.90
N TYR A 60 8.47 -2.18 2.86
CA TYR A 60 9.43 -1.41 2.09
C TYR A 60 10.31 -2.28 1.21
N LEU A 61 10.70 -1.68 0.08
CA LEU A 61 11.85 -2.08 -0.74
C LEU A 61 12.89 -0.94 -0.70
N PRO A 62 14.18 -1.24 -0.91
CA PRO A 62 15.23 -0.22 -0.91
C PRO A 62 15.27 0.60 -2.20
N PHE A 63 14.42 0.28 -3.19
CA PHE A 63 14.52 0.79 -4.55
C PHE A 63 13.27 1.59 -4.96
N PRO A 64 13.17 2.86 -4.56
CA PRO A 64 12.21 3.78 -5.16
C PRO A 64 12.44 3.82 -6.68
N LEU A 65 11.36 3.96 -7.45
CA LEU A 65 11.43 3.99 -8.91
C LEU A 65 11.12 5.37 -9.46
N ALA A 66 11.67 5.66 -10.63
CA ALA A 66 11.32 6.81 -11.46
C ALA A 66 11.24 6.43 -12.93
N VAL A 67 10.49 7.22 -13.69
CA VAL A 67 10.49 7.16 -15.15
C VAL A 67 11.54 8.14 -15.65
N LEU A 68 12.57 7.63 -16.32
CA LEU A 68 13.67 8.42 -16.86
C LEU A 68 13.75 8.23 -18.39
N ALA A 69 14.11 9.30 -19.09
CA ALA A 69 14.48 9.27 -20.49
C ALA A 69 15.93 9.74 -20.64
N GLN A 70 16.57 9.33 -21.73
CA GLN A 70 17.88 9.88 -22.08
C GLN A 70 17.71 11.30 -22.62
N PRO A 71 18.63 12.24 -22.32
CA PRO A 71 18.60 13.57 -22.90
C PRO A 71 18.59 13.53 -24.43
N GLY A 72 17.64 14.21 -25.06
CA GLY A 72 17.46 14.22 -26.52
C GLY A 72 16.78 12.96 -27.08
N ASN A 73 16.27 12.09 -26.20
CA ASN A 73 15.49 10.91 -26.57
C ASN A 73 14.28 10.74 -25.63
N GLU A 74 13.58 11.84 -25.36
CA GLU A 74 12.47 11.92 -24.39
C GLU A 74 11.28 11.02 -24.74
N GLU A 75 11.18 10.60 -26.00
CA GLU A 75 10.16 9.67 -26.49
C GLU A 75 10.34 8.25 -25.91
N PHE A 76 11.55 7.88 -25.51
CA PHE A 76 11.88 6.55 -24.98
C PHE A 76 12.13 6.61 -23.48
N GLN A 77 11.02 6.49 -22.74
CA GLN A 77 11.03 6.47 -21.29
C GLN A 77 11.11 5.05 -20.73
N ASN A 78 12.07 4.82 -19.85
CA ASN A 78 12.26 3.56 -19.13
C ASN A 78 12.00 3.74 -17.63
N ILE A 79 11.75 2.63 -16.94
CA ILE A 79 11.62 2.62 -15.48
C ILE A 79 12.98 2.29 -14.88
N HIS A 80 13.44 3.14 -13.98
CA HIS A 80 14.74 3.02 -13.32
C HIS A 80 14.57 3.02 -11.81
N ILE A 81 15.50 2.39 -11.11
CA ILE A 81 15.77 2.69 -9.70
C ILE A 81 16.26 4.14 -9.65
N VAL A 82 15.74 4.93 -8.71
CA VAL A 82 16.16 6.33 -8.59
C VAL A 82 17.68 6.44 -8.37
N PRO A 83 18.37 7.41 -8.98
CA PRO A 83 19.82 7.57 -8.84
C PRO A 83 20.29 7.76 -7.39
N GLU A 84 19.43 8.25 -6.50
CA GLU A 84 19.73 8.48 -5.09
C GLU A 84 19.17 7.38 -4.16
N ALA A 85 18.79 6.21 -4.71
CA ALA A 85 18.06 5.18 -3.96
C ALA A 85 18.82 4.69 -2.73
N SER A 86 20.12 4.45 -2.87
CA SER A 86 20.98 4.01 -1.77
C SER A 86 21.09 5.04 -0.64
N GLU A 87 21.16 6.34 -0.97
CA GLU A 87 21.18 7.42 0.02
C GLU A 87 19.85 7.51 0.77
N ILE A 88 18.73 7.46 0.05
CA ILE A 88 17.39 7.44 0.66
C ILE A 88 17.26 6.23 1.57
N ALA A 89 17.62 5.04 1.08
CA ALA A 89 17.52 3.83 1.87
C ALA A 89 18.37 3.92 3.15
N ALA A 90 19.58 4.48 3.08
CA ALA A 90 20.43 4.63 4.25
C ALA A 90 19.91 5.67 5.26
N LYS A 91 19.26 6.74 4.77
CA LYS A 91 18.66 7.78 5.60
C LYS A 91 17.37 7.31 6.27
N GLU A 92 16.52 6.63 5.52
CA GLU A 92 15.22 6.15 5.99
C GLU A 92 15.35 4.87 6.83
N PHE A 93 16.31 4.00 6.50
CA PHE A 93 16.50 2.71 7.14
C PHE A 93 17.91 2.60 7.72
N GLY A 94 17.99 2.46 9.04
CA GLY A 94 19.27 2.29 9.74
C GLY A 94 20.04 1.04 9.31
N GLY A 95 21.31 0.94 9.72
CA GLY A 95 22.24 -0.07 9.21
C GLY A 95 21.84 -1.54 9.35
N GLY A 96 20.88 -1.89 10.22
CA GLY A 96 20.34 -3.25 10.30
C GLY A 96 19.58 -3.68 9.04
N ALA A 97 18.71 -2.81 8.51
CA ALA A 97 17.95 -3.08 7.29
C ALA A 97 18.88 -3.16 6.06
N LEU A 98 19.84 -2.22 5.97
CA LEU A 98 20.84 -2.21 4.90
C LEU A 98 21.65 -3.52 4.85
N LYS A 99 22.07 -4.04 6.01
CA LYS A 99 22.77 -5.33 6.07
C LYS A 99 21.95 -6.48 5.50
N ILE A 100 20.64 -6.51 5.77
CA ILE A 100 19.76 -7.56 5.23
C ILE A 100 19.70 -7.46 3.71
N TRP A 101 19.45 -6.27 3.17
CA TRP A 101 19.39 -6.08 1.72
C TRP A 101 20.75 -6.36 1.04
N HIS A 102 21.86 -5.86 1.57
CA HIS A 102 23.19 -6.15 1.03
C HIS A 102 23.50 -7.64 1.02
N SER A 103 23.12 -8.36 2.08
CA SER A 103 23.34 -9.80 2.18
C SER A 103 22.48 -10.56 1.16
N ALA A 104 21.22 -10.18 0.99
CA ALA A 104 20.32 -10.81 0.02
C ALA A 104 20.77 -10.57 -1.44
N LEU A 105 21.29 -9.38 -1.73
CA LEU A 105 21.72 -8.98 -3.07
C LEU A 105 23.17 -9.39 -3.39
N GLY A 106 23.96 -9.74 -2.36
CA GLY A 106 25.40 -9.96 -2.49
C GLY A 106 26.18 -8.72 -2.95
N ARG A 107 25.60 -7.52 -2.78
CA ARG A 107 26.08 -6.25 -3.35
C ARG A 107 25.70 -5.04 -2.51
N SER A 108 26.38 -3.92 -2.74
CA SER A 108 25.96 -2.63 -2.18
C SER A 108 24.68 -2.15 -2.86
N LEU A 109 23.81 -1.43 -2.13
CA LEU A 109 22.62 -0.80 -2.74
C LEU A 109 23.03 0.25 -3.78
N SER A 110 24.17 0.92 -3.58
CA SER A 110 24.72 1.90 -4.53
C SER A 110 25.03 1.31 -5.91
N ASP A 111 25.23 -0.01 -6.01
CA ASP A 111 25.47 -0.68 -7.29
C ASP A 111 24.22 -0.68 -8.20
N PHE A 112 23.05 -0.39 -7.62
CA PHE A 112 21.74 -0.39 -8.28
C PHE A 112 21.21 1.01 -8.57
N ASP A 113 21.88 2.06 -8.10
CA ASP A 113 21.47 3.44 -8.31
C ASP A 113 21.41 3.76 -9.81
N GLY A 114 20.24 4.18 -10.29
CA GLY A 114 20.00 4.43 -11.72
C GLY A 114 19.83 3.18 -12.59
N ALA A 115 19.86 1.98 -12.04
CA ALA A 115 19.70 0.75 -12.80
C ALA A 115 18.34 0.70 -13.52
N ARG A 116 18.33 0.22 -14.77
CA ARG A 116 17.13 0.10 -15.60
C ARG A 116 16.40 -1.19 -15.28
N ILE A 117 15.13 -1.11 -14.91
CA ILE A 117 14.29 -2.30 -14.68
C ILE A 117 13.84 -2.87 -16.02
N ILE A 118 14.05 -4.18 -16.19
CA ILE A 118 13.62 -4.96 -17.36
C ILE A 118 12.35 -5.74 -17.05
N LEU A 119 12.29 -6.41 -15.89
CA LEU A 119 11.14 -7.18 -15.44
C LEU A 119 10.90 -7.01 -13.93
N ILE A 120 9.63 -7.05 -13.54
CA ILE A 120 9.18 -7.13 -12.16
C ILE A 120 8.34 -8.39 -12.02
N ASN A 121 8.81 -9.37 -11.24
CA ASN A 121 8.23 -10.70 -11.12
C ASN A 121 7.96 -11.36 -12.50
N GLY A 122 8.92 -11.23 -13.41
CA GLY A 122 8.82 -11.75 -14.77
C GLY A 122 7.87 -10.99 -15.71
N LYS A 123 7.32 -9.84 -15.29
CA LYS A 123 6.39 -9.03 -16.09
C LYS A 123 7.03 -7.73 -16.58
N ASN A 124 6.55 -7.22 -17.71
CA ASN A 124 6.93 -5.90 -18.18
C ASN A 124 6.62 -4.83 -17.12
N PRO A 125 7.56 -3.94 -16.78
CA PRO A 125 7.37 -2.93 -15.74
C PRO A 125 6.19 -1.99 -16.00
N ARG A 126 5.88 -1.69 -17.27
CA ARG A 126 4.72 -0.86 -17.64
C ARG A 126 3.40 -1.56 -17.35
N ASP A 127 3.30 -2.86 -17.60
CA ASP A 127 2.12 -3.66 -17.28
C ASP A 127 1.88 -3.72 -15.77
N VAL A 128 2.96 -3.78 -14.97
CA VAL A 128 2.86 -3.75 -13.51
C VAL A 128 2.35 -2.41 -13.01
N VAL A 129 2.85 -1.29 -13.57
CA VAL A 129 2.36 0.06 -13.27
C VAL A 129 0.88 0.20 -13.63
N ASP A 130 0.46 -0.34 -14.77
CA ASP A 130 -0.94 -0.33 -15.22
C ASP A 130 -1.84 -1.18 -14.32
N ALA A 131 -1.39 -2.37 -13.94
CA ALA A 131 -2.11 -3.24 -13.01
C ALA A 131 -2.27 -2.58 -11.63
N TYR A 132 -1.22 -1.89 -11.14
CA TYR A 132 -1.31 -1.08 -9.93
C TYR A 132 -2.32 0.06 -10.07
N ALA A 133 -2.25 0.83 -11.16
CA ALA A 133 -3.14 1.96 -11.40
C ALA A 133 -4.62 1.53 -11.57
N ALA A 134 -4.89 0.27 -11.92
CA ALA A 134 -6.25 -0.25 -11.97
C ALA A 134 -6.87 -0.47 -10.56
N VAL A 135 -6.05 -0.59 -9.51
CA VAL A 135 -6.50 -0.96 -8.15
C VAL A 135 -5.95 -0.07 -7.04
N SER A 136 -5.29 1.04 -7.36
CA SER A 136 -4.74 1.98 -6.36
C SER A 136 -5.80 2.93 -5.79
N GLY A 137 -6.83 3.26 -6.59
CA GLY A 137 -7.89 4.22 -6.23
C GLY A 137 -7.36 5.65 -6.15
N SER A 138 -7.90 6.47 -5.24
CA SER A 138 -7.46 7.83 -4.91
C SER A 138 -7.72 8.93 -5.95
N TYR A 139 -7.68 8.62 -7.25
CA TYR A 139 -7.85 9.59 -8.33
C TYR A 139 -8.59 8.99 -9.51
N GLN A 140 -9.44 9.78 -10.17
CA GLN A 140 -10.19 9.34 -11.35
C GLN A 140 -9.25 9.02 -12.52
N SER A 141 -8.27 9.90 -12.75
CA SER A 141 -7.31 9.75 -13.86
C SER A 141 -6.35 8.59 -13.63
N LYS A 142 -6.25 7.69 -14.62
CA LYS A 142 -5.27 6.59 -14.65
C LYS A 142 -3.84 7.11 -14.49
N THR A 143 -3.46 8.20 -15.18
CA THR A 143 -2.09 8.71 -15.16
C THR A 143 -1.69 9.25 -13.79
N THR A 144 -2.61 9.94 -13.11
CA THR A 144 -2.39 10.36 -11.72
C THR A 144 -2.21 9.17 -10.79
N ARG A 145 -2.97 8.09 -11.01
CA ARG A 145 -2.80 6.84 -10.26
C ARG A 145 -1.43 6.21 -10.54
N GLN A 146 -1.02 6.09 -11.81
CA GLN A 146 0.30 5.58 -12.19
C GLN A 146 1.44 6.37 -11.52
N ASN A 147 1.33 7.70 -11.41
CA ASN A 147 2.34 8.53 -10.74
C ASN A 147 2.54 8.15 -9.27
N GLY A 148 1.51 7.64 -8.59
CA GLY A 148 1.61 7.17 -7.20
C GLY A 148 2.50 5.92 -7.03
N PHE A 149 2.74 5.16 -8.10
CA PHE A 149 3.64 4.01 -8.08
C PHE A 149 5.10 4.43 -7.90
N PHE A 150 5.45 5.57 -8.47
CA PHE A 150 6.81 6.10 -8.51
C PHE A 150 7.09 7.01 -7.32
N SER A 151 8.38 7.20 -7.07
CA SER A 151 8.85 8.13 -6.07
C SER A 151 8.57 9.59 -6.44
N SER A 152 8.46 10.44 -5.43
CA SER A 152 8.26 11.88 -5.62
C SER A 152 8.75 12.70 -4.44
N TYR A 153 9.24 13.90 -4.73
CA TYR A 153 9.43 14.94 -3.72
C TYR A 153 8.12 15.69 -3.53
N GLN A 154 7.69 15.80 -2.27
CA GLN A 154 6.50 16.51 -1.86
C GLN A 154 6.88 17.64 -0.89
N THR A 155 5.99 18.61 -0.71
CA THR A 155 6.21 19.73 0.23
C THR A 155 6.50 19.26 1.66
N ARG A 156 6.07 18.05 2.03
CA ARG A 156 6.25 17.45 3.36
C ARG A 156 7.37 16.42 3.44
N GLY A 157 8.14 16.21 2.36
CA GLY A 157 9.26 15.28 2.34
C GLY A 157 9.27 14.38 1.11
N TYR A 158 10.08 13.33 1.19
CA TYR A 158 10.22 12.34 0.13
C TYR A 158 9.20 11.22 0.28
N ARG A 159 8.57 10.81 -0.82
CA ARG A 159 7.73 9.60 -0.90
C ARG A 159 8.42 8.59 -1.80
N MET A 160 8.63 7.37 -1.31
CA MET A 160 9.31 6.30 -2.07
C MET A 160 8.46 5.73 -3.21
N GLY A 161 7.16 6.02 -3.22
CA GLY A 161 6.18 5.49 -4.18
C GLY A 161 5.63 4.14 -3.76
N ASP A 162 4.44 3.79 -4.24
CA ASP A 162 3.71 2.60 -3.78
C ASP A 162 4.39 1.28 -4.22
N PHE A 163 5.33 1.35 -5.17
CA PHE A 163 6.22 0.22 -5.45
C PHE A 163 7.14 -0.09 -4.26
N ALA A 164 7.80 0.93 -3.72
CA ALA A 164 8.82 0.77 -2.68
C ALA A 164 8.30 0.95 -1.26
N GLN A 165 7.05 1.40 -1.10
CA GLN A 165 6.39 1.63 0.19
C GLN A 165 4.90 1.27 0.11
N SER A 166 4.49 0.20 0.79
CA SER A 166 3.10 -0.24 0.83
C SER A 166 2.56 -0.31 2.26
N ALA A 167 1.47 0.40 2.52
CA ALA A 167 0.76 0.38 3.81
C ALA A 167 -0.09 -0.88 4.00
N LEU A 168 -0.58 -1.46 2.91
CA LEU A 168 -1.21 -2.77 2.94
C LEU A 168 -0.11 -3.82 2.70
N PRO A 169 0.13 -4.75 3.62
CA PRO A 169 1.21 -5.72 3.45
C PRO A 169 1.06 -6.47 2.13
N ILE A 170 2.19 -6.70 1.45
CA ILE A 170 2.23 -7.41 0.17
C ILE A 170 2.29 -8.91 0.48
N ARG A 171 1.78 -9.74 -0.42
CA ARG A 171 1.93 -11.20 -0.31
C ARG A 171 3.33 -11.60 -0.78
N GLY A 172 4.00 -12.42 0.03
CA GLY A 172 5.33 -12.95 -0.27
C GLY A 172 6.43 -12.18 0.45
N ASP A 173 7.60 -12.80 0.54
CA ASP A 173 8.74 -12.27 1.31
C ASP A 173 9.73 -11.51 0.41
N THR A 174 9.68 -11.73 -0.90
CA THR A 174 10.59 -11.13 -1.87
C THR A 174 9.88 -10.67 -3.15
N ILE A 175 10.55 -9.80 -3.90
CA ILE A 175 10.21 -9.45 -5.28
C ILE A 175 11.38 -9.78 -6.18
N SER A 176 11.11 -10.37 -7.33
CA SER A 176 12.13 -10.66 -8.33
C SER A 176 12.26 -9.49 -9.30
N LEU A 177 13.44 -8.87 -9.35
CA LEU A 177 13.76 -7.77 -10.26
C LEU A 177 14.83 -8.20 -11.25
N THR A 178 14.48 -8.19 -12.54
CA THR A 178 15.47 -8.26 -13.62
C THR A 178 15.81 -6.85 -14.05
N LEU A 179 17.09 -6.50 -14.05
CA LEU A 179 17.57 -5.15 -14.32
C LEU A 179 18.92 -5.13 -15.04
N VAL A 180 19.26 -3.98 -15.61
CA VAL A 180 20.60 -3.68 -16.13
C VAL A 180 21.18 -2.57 -15.27
N ARG A 181 22.26 -2.88 -14.54
CA ARG A 181 22.96 -1.91 -13.68
C ARG A 181 23.64 -0.83 -14.52
N ASN A 182 23.89 0.33 -13.91
CA ASN A 182 24.56 1.43 -14.59
C ASN A 182 25.97 1.00 -15.06
N GLY A 183 26.30 1.28 -16.32
CA GLY A 183 27.57 0.86 -16.95
C GLY A 183 27.68 -0.64 -17.27
N ALA A 184 26.65 -1.44 -16.99
CA ALA A 184 26.58 -2.85 -17.40
C ALA A 184 25.77 -3.02 -18.69
N ASN A 185 26.05 -4.11 -19.42
CA ASN A 185 25.36 -4.47 -20.67
C ASN A 185 24.61 -5.80 -20.57
N THR A 186 24.54 -6.38 -19.37
CA THR A 186 23.93 -7.68 -19.11
C THR A 186 22.75 -7.52 -18.16
N GLU A 187 21.69 -8.27 -18.44
CA GLU A 187 20.55 -8.39 -17.52
C GLU A 187 20.94 -9.28 -16.35
N GLU A 188 20.57 -8.84 -15.15
CA GLU A 188 20.81 -9.53 -13.90
C GLU A 188 19.48 -9.62 -13.13
N THR A 189 19.20 -10.74 -12.49
CA THR A 189 17.98 -10.96 -11.71
C THR A 189 18.30 -11.10 -10.23
N TYR A 190 17.57 -10.36 -9.40
CA TYR A 190 17.74 -10.33 -7.95
C TYR A 190 16.41 -10.53 -7.24
N ASP A 191 16.40 -11.37 -6.20
CA ASP A 191 15.29 -11.48 -5.27
C ASP A 191 15.51 -10.50 -4.11
N VAL A 192 14.75 -9.42 -4.13
CA VAL A 192 14.84 -8.34 -3.13
C VAL A 192 13.84 -8.61 -2.01
N PRO A 193 14.29 -8.79 -0.75
CA PRO A 193 13.37 -9.02 0.35
C PRO A 193 12.60 -7.76 0.73
N TYR A 194 11.32 -7.94 1.02
CA TYR A 194 10.50 -6.93 1.66
C TYR A 194 10.88 -6.80 3.13
N LEU A 195 11.04 -5.57 3.61
CA LEU A 195 11.22 -5.30 5.04
C LEU A 195 10.06 -4.49 5.57
N SER A 196 9.48 -4.91 6.70
CA SER A 196 8.35 -4.22 7.31
C SER A 196 8.76 -3.50 8.58
N ARG A 197 8.35 -2.24 8.70
CA ARG A 197 8.44 -1.48 9.95
C ARG A 197 7.10 -1.54 10.66
N LYS A 198 7.13 -1.88 11.94
CA LYS A 198 5.96 -1.81 12.82
C LYS A 198 5.62 -0.36 13.13
N GLU A 199 4.35 0.00 12.98
CA GLU A 199 3.85 1.33 13.31
C GLU A 199 3.83 1.61 14.82
N SER A 200 3.80 2.89 15.16
CA SER A 200 3.66 3.31 16.56
C SER A 200 2.31 2.88 17.14
N GLY A 201 2.30 2.36 18.37
CA GLY A 201 1.07 1.92 19.04
C GLY A 201 0.65 0.48 18.78
N VAL A 202 1.36 -0.25 17.91
CA VAL A 202 1.16 -1.70 17.74
C VAL A 202 1.68 -2.43 18.98
N GLY A 203 0.79 -3.12 19.69
CA GLY A 203 1.09 -3.97 20.84
C GLY A 203 2.11 -5.06 20.51
N SER A 204 2.81 -5.56 21.53
CA SER A 204 3.74 -6.67 21.36
C SER A 204 3.00 -7.93 20.91
N PHE A 205 3.66 -8.72 20.07
CA PHE A 205 3.21 -10.04 19.67
C PHE A 205 4.42 -10.86 19.24
N THR A 206 4.34 -12.17 19.42
CA THR A 206 5.34 -13.15 18.97
C THR A 206 4.76 -14.20 18.03
N ASN A 207 3.43 -14.23 17.91
CA ASN A 207 2.68 -15.17 17.11
C ASN A 207 1.37 -14.53 16.60
N ALA A 208 0.72 -15.19 15.65
CA ALA A 208 -0.52 -14.70 15.04
C ALA A 208 -1.67 -14.50 16.05
N LYS A 209 -1.76 -15.36 17.07
CA LYS A 209 -2.80 -15.28 18.10
C LYS A 209 -2.65 -14.00 18.92
N GLU A 210 -1.44 -13.67 19.34
CA GLU A 210 -1.13 -12.41 20.04
C GLU A 210 -1.31 -11.20 19.14
N LEU A 211 -0.87 -11.28 17.87
CA LEU A 211 -1.07 -10.21 16.89
C LEU A 211 -2.56 -9.84 16.83
N TRP A 212 -3.41 -10.84 16.67
CA TRP A 212 -4.85 -10.63 16.58
C TRP A 212 -5.45 -10.10 17.89
N ALA A 213 -5.15 -10.76 19.01
CA ALA A 213 -5.72 -10.40 20.31
C ALA A 213 -5.36 -8.98 20.76
N ASN A 214 -4.12 -8.56 20.49
CA ASN A 214 -3.59 -7.29 20.97
C ASN A 214 -3.85 -6.12 20.01
N ASN A 215 -4.01 -6.39 18.70
CA ASN A 215 -4.04 -5.33 17.70
C ASN A 215 -5.29 -5.32 16.80
N CYS A 216 -5.90 -6.48 16.57
CA CYS A 216 -6.96 -6.62 15.57
C CYS A 216 -8.35 -6.81 16.16
N ARG A 217 -8.43 -7.30 17.40
CA ARG A 217 -9.69 -7.55 18.06
C ARG A 217 -10.49 -6.26 18.20
N ALA A 218 -11.64 -6.22 17.53
CA ALA A 218 -12.57 -5.12 17.63
C ALA A 218 -13.04 -4.89 19.07
N THR A 219 -13.00 -3.63 19.52
CA THR A 219 -13.47 -3.19 20.83
C THR A 219 -14.64 -2.22 20.65
N ARG A 220 -15.28 -1.84 21.77
CA ARG A 220 -16.34 -0.80 21.75
C ARG A 220 -15.85 0.56 21.23
N SER A 221 -14.54 0.79 21.17
CA SER A 221 -13.95 2.04 20.66
C SER A 221 -13.49 1.97 19.19
N THR A 222 -13.62 0.81 18.54
CA THR A 222 -13.20 0.59 17.14
C THR A 222 -14.31 0.06 16.23
N ASN A 223 -15.30 -0.68 16.74
CA ASN A 223 -16.46 -1.12 15.96
C ASN A 223 -17.66 -0.17 16.12
N GLY A 224 -18.11 0.46 15.04
CA GLY A 224 -19.28 1.36 15.06
C GLY A 224 -19.07 2.70 15.79
N ALA A 225 -17.86 2.96 16.30
CA ALA A 225 -17.55 4.25 16.92
C ALA A 225 -17.36 5.32 15.82
N PRO A 226 -18.08 6.46 15.88
CA PRO A 226 -17.95 7.50 14.85
C PRO A 226 -16.53 8.07 14.84
N LEU A 227 -15.92 8.16 13.65
CA LEU A 227 -14.59 8.77 13.47
C LEU A 227 -14.54 10.22 13.99
N ILE A 228 -15.67 10.94 13.89
CA ILE A 228 -15.85 12.31 14.41
C ILE A 228 -15.54 12.39 15.90
N ARG A 229 -15.88 11.36 16.70
CA ARG A 229 -15.65 11.37 18.15
C ARG A 229 -14.16 11.35 18.51
N ARG A 230 -13.31 10.73 17.68
CA ARG A 230 -11.85 10.71 17.89
C ARG A 230 -11.18 12.03 17.50
N ILE A 231 -11.62 12.66 16.41
CA ILE A 231 -11.06 13.95 15.94
C ILE A 231 -11.44 15.09 16.89
N SER A 232 -12.65 15.07 17.46
CA SER A 232 -13.07 16.05 18.47
C SER A 232 -12.33 15.91 19.81
N GLN A 233 -11.82 14.72 20.14
CA GLN A 233 -11.03 14.50 21.36
C GLN A 233 -9.57 14.97 21.22
N THR A 234 -8.97 14.89 20.02
CA THR A 234 -7.63 15.44 19.76
C THR A 234 -7.62 16.96 19.55
N LYS A 235 -8.78 17.58 19.23
CA LYS A 235 -8.94 19.04 19.12
C LYS A 235 -9.75 19.66 20.26
N GLY A 236 -9.54 19.18 21.49
CA GLY A 236 -10.20 19.72 22.69
C GLY A 236 -9.74 21.12 23.11
N LYS A 237 -10.00 22.14 22.30
CA LYS A 237 -10.34 23.51 22.74
C LYS A 237 -11.16 24.20 21.64
N ALA A 238 -12.48 24.07 21.74
CA ALA A 238 -13.48 25.14 21.61
C ALA A 238 -14.87 24.56 21.22
N THR A 239 -15.75 24.51 22.22
CA THR A 239 -17.19 24.81 22.22
C THR A 239 -18.13 24.36 21.08
N ALA A 240 -19.08 23.53 21.51
CA ALA A 240 -20.54 23.60 21.31
C ALA A 240 -21.15 23.27 19.94
N GLY A 241 -22.01 22.24 19.95
CA GLY A 241 -23.10 22.07 19.00
C GLY A 241 -23.01 20.86 18.06
N ALA A 242 -23.08 19.64 18.57
CA ALA A 242 -23.52 18.49 17.79
C ALA A 242 -24.29 17.54 18.70
N GLY A 243 -25.56 17.31 18.36
CA GLY A 243 -26.50 16.52 19.16
C GLY A 243 -25.94 15.14 19.50
N LEU A 244 -26.10 14.78 20.78
CA LEU A 244 -25.88 13.43 21.27
C LEU A 244 -26.79 12.48 20.48
N ALA A 245 -26.20 11.47 19.84
CA ALA A 245 -26.98 10.34 19.32
C ALA A 245 -27.81 9.77 20.48
N SER A 246 -29.13 9.73 20.29
CA SER A 246 -30.07 9.19 21.27
C SER A 246 -29.71 7.73 21.56
N PRO A 247 -29.83 7.25 22.82
CA PRO A 247 -29.63 5.83 23.15
C PRO A 247 -30.55 4.86 22.39
N ASP A 248 -31.56 5.39 21.67
CA ASP A 248 -32.50 4.64 20.83
C ASP A 248 -32.16 4.65 19.33
N ASP A 249 -30.96 5.10 18.92
CA ASP A 249 -30.55 4.98 17.51
C ASP A 249 -30.37 3.50 17.14
N PRO A 250 -31.20 2.93 16.23
CA PRO A 250 -31.10 1.52 15.83
C PRO A 250 -29.78 1.18 15.13
N TYR A 251 -28.95 2.18 14.77
CA TYR A 251 -27.60 2.00 14.23
C TYR A 251 -26.50 2.07 15.31
N SER A 252 -26.83 2.35 16.58
CA SER A 252 -25.88 2.39 17.70
C SER A 252 -25.55 1.01 18.30
N THR A 253 -26.28 -0.04 17.90
CA THR A 253 -25.94 -1.41 18.26
C THR A 253 -24.86 -1.95 17.31
N PRO A 254 -23.77 -2.54 17.82
CA PRO A 254 -22.77 -3.20 16.98
C PRO A 254 -23.46 -4.19 16.03
N ALA A 255 -23.15 -4.11 14.74
CA ALA A 255 -23.66 -5.06 13.75
C ALA A 255 -23.44 -6.50 14.26
N ARG A 256 -24.47 -7.34 14.19
CA ARG A 256 -24.53 -8.71 14.76
C ARG A 256 -23.49 -9.70 14.20
N PHE A 257 -22.56 -9.26 13.36
CA PHE A 257 -21.45 -10.07 12.81
C PHE A 257 -20.45 -10.58 13.87
N GLN A 258 -20.64 -10.28 15.17
CA GLN A 258 -19.77 -10.71 16.27
C GLN A 258 -20.24 -11.96 17.03
N ARG A 259 -21.34 -12.61 16.64
CA ARG A 259 -21.84 -13.77 17.40
C ARG A 259 -21.33 -15.12 16.94
N ASP A 260 -20.77 -15.21 15.75
CA ASP A 260 -20.20 -16.47 15.26
C ASP A 260 -18.68 -16.34 15.18
N PRO A 261 -17.91 -17.21 15.86
CA PRO A 261 -16.48 -17.25 15.66
C PRO A 261 -16.24 -17.69 14.21
N ILE A 262 -15.60 -16.83 13.42
CA ILE A 262 -14.91 -17.27 12.22
C ILE A 262 -13.65 -17.99 12.71
N MET A 263 -13.82 -19.26 13.06
CA MET A 263 -12.74 -20.24 13.16
C MET A 263 -12.77 -21.08 11.87
N PRO A 264 -11.62 -21.60 11.42
CA PRO A 264 -11.41 -22.17 10.08
C PRO A 264 -12.44 -23.23 9.66
#